data_AF-A0A976PJR6-F1
#
_entry.id   AF-A0A976PJR6-F1
#
_cell.length_a   1.000
_cell.length_b   1.000
_cell.length_c   1.000
_cell.angle_alpha   90.00
_cell.angle_beta   90.00
_cell.angle_gamma   90.00
#
_symmetry.space_group_name_H-M   'P 1'
#
loop_
_entity.id
_entity.type
_entity.pdbx_description
1 polymer ?
#
loop_
_entity_poly.entity_id
_entity_poly.type
_entity_poly.pdbx_seq_one_letter_code
_entity_poly.pdbx_strand_id
1 'polypeptide(L)'
;MAETRAQLNRKVRQEALREQLASQGHVQHVIELLEEISNPINDIDKGMVDRYKIVIDTKLKLIGKYLPDLKAIEATISGDADQPIKHTIEFINGTPSGSDSV
;
A
#
# COMPACT_ATOMS: atom_id res chain seq x y z
N MET A 1 13.63 21.56 -2.49
CA MET A 1 13.65 21.56 -3.98
C MET A 1 12.23 21.28 -4.44
N ALA A 2 11.63 22.15 -5.27
CA ALA A 2 10.26 21.95 -5.75
C ALA A 2 10.18 20.71 -6.66
N GLU A 3 9.17 19.85 -6.45
CA GLU A 3 8.99 18.67 -7.29
C GLU A 3 8.79 19.09 -8.74
N THR A 4 9.65 18.59 -9.63
CA THR A 4 9.55 18.92 -11.06
C THR A 4 8.29 18.29 -11.66
N ARG A 5 7.70 18.89 -12.69
CA ARG A 5 6.53 18.34 -13.41
C ARG A 5 6.76 16.88 -13.85
N ALA A 6 8.01 16.52 -14.13
CA ALA A 6 8.41 15.14 -14.44
C ALA A 6 8.25 14.17 -13.25
N GLN A 7 8.51 14.61 -12.03
CA GLN A 7 8.31 13.81 -10.81
C GLN A 7 6.82 13.62 -10.51
N LEU A 8 6.01 14.66 -10.68
CA LEU A 8 4.55 14.56 -10.55
C LEU A 8 3.95 13.58 -11.57
N ASN A 9 4.33 13.69 -12.85
CA ASN A 9 3.86 12.76 -13.88
C ASN A 9 4.27 11.30 -13.61
N ARG A 10 5.42 11.06 -12.97
CA ARG A 10 5.84 9.71 -12.56
C ARG A 10 4.98 9.18 -11.42
N LYS A 11 4.65 9.99 -10.40
CA LYS A 11 3.76 9.61 -9.31
C LYS A 11 2.36 9.25 -9.82
N VAL A 12 1.77 10.10 -10.66
CA VAL A 12 0.43 9.84 -11.25
C VAL A 12 0.40 8.51 -12.02
N ARG A 13 1.44 8.20 -12.80
CA ARG A 13 1.53 6.92 -13.50
C ARG A 13 1.68 5.72 -12.55
N GLN A 14 2.40 5.90 -11.44
CA GLN A 14 2.55 4.85 -10.43
C GLN A 14 1.24 4.59 -9.69
N GLU A 15 0.49 5.64 -9.35
CA GLU A 15 -0.84 5.53 -8.74
C GLU A 15 -1.83 4.87 -9.68
N ALA A 16 -1.90 5.31 -10.94
CA ALA A 16 -2.77 4.70 -11.95
C ALA A 16 -2.45 3.20 -12.16
N LEU A 17 -1.16 2.85 -12.19
CA LEU A 17 -0.74 1.44 -12.30
C LEU A 17 -1.12 0.63 -11.06
N ARG A 18 -1.01 1.21 -9.86
CA ARG A 18 -1.44 0.54 -8.62
C ARG A 18 -2.94 0.30 -8.59
N GLU A 19 -3.72 1.29 -9.00
CA GLU A 19 -5.18 1.19 -9.07
C GLU A 19 -5.62 0.12 -10.09
N GLN A 20 -4.97 0.10 -11.26
CA GLN A 20 -5.19 -0.96 -12.26
C GLN A 20 -4.83 -2.36 -11.75
N LEU A 21 -3.76 -2.50 -10.96
CA LEU A 21 -3.38 -3.79 -10.38
C LEU A 21 -4.32 -4.20 -9.24
N ALA A 22 -4.82 -3.24 -8.47
CA ALA A 22 -5.79 -3.51 -7.40
C ALA A 22 -7.14 -4.01 -7.96
N SER A 23 -7.59 -3.47 -9.10
CA SER A 23 -8.84 -3.87 -9.74
C SER A 23 -8.82 -5.28 -10.36
N GLN A 24 -7.65 -5.88 -10.55
CA GLN A 24 -7.50 -7.24 -11.12
C GLN A 24 -7.83 -8.37 -10.14
N GLY A 25 -8.18 -8.07 -8.88
CA GLY A 25 -8.68 -9.07 -7.94
C GLY A 25 -7.67 -10.17 -7.59
N HIS A 26 -6.37 -9.85 -7.55
CA HIS A 26 -5.32 -10.85 -7.32
C HIS A 26 -5.47 -11.60 -5.99
N VAL A 27 -5.97 -10.93 -4.94
CA VAL A 27 -6.23 -11.56 -3.63
C VAL A 27 -7.32 -12.63 -3.75
N GLN A 28 -8.42 -12.31 -4.42
CA GLN A 28 -9.54 -13.23 -4.62
C GLN A 28 -9.08 -14.49 -5.36
N HIS A 29 -8.32 -14.31 -6.44
CA HIS A 29 -7.76 -15.45 -7.18
C HIS A 29 -6.81 -16.32 -6.33
N VAL A 30 -6.08 -15.75 -5.37
CA VAL A 30 -5.23 -16.55 -4.48
C VAL A 30 -6.08 -17.38 -3.52
N ILE A 31 -7.18 -16.83 -3.00
CA ILE A 31 -8.11 -17.54 -2.11
C ILE A 31 -8.76 -18.73 -2.86
N GLU A 32 -9.25 -18.51 -4.07
CA GLU A 32 -9.85 -19.58 -4.90
C GLU A 32 -8.86 -20.71 -5.17
N LEU A 33 -7.62 -20.38 -5.52
CA LEU A 33 -6.56 -21.39 -5.73
C LEU A 33 -6.23 -22.14 -4.44
N LEU A 34 -6.24 -21.48 -3.29
CA LEU A 34 -6.01 -22.14 -2.00
C LEU A 34 -7.15 -23.10 -1.64
N GLU A 35 -8.41 -22.73 -1.89
CA GLU A 35 -9.56 -23.62 -1.71
C GLU A 35 -9.48 -24.83 -2.63
N GLU A 36 -9.11 -24.63 -3.90
CA GLU A 36 -8.93 -25.70 -4.89
C GLU A 36 -7.84 -26.69 -4.46
N ILE A 37 -6.71 -26.21 -3.95
CA ILE A 37 -5.57 -27.03 -3.50
C ILE A 37 -5.87 -27.69 -2.15
N SER A 38 -6.58 -26.99 -1.25
CA SER A 38 -6.90 -27.50 0.08
C SER A 38 -7.97 -28.59 0.05
N ASN A 39 -8.75 -28.70 -1.03
CA ASN A 39 -9.79 -29.70 -1.14
C ASN A 39 -9.19 -31.10 -1.37
N PRO A 40 -9.29 -32.03 -0.41
CA PRO A 40 -8.66 -33.35 -0.50
C PRO A 40 -9.34 -34.29 -1.51
N ILE A 41 -10.48 -33.86 -2.09
CA ILE A 41 -11.18 -34.60 -3.15
C ILE A 41 -10.48 -34.41 -4.50
N ASN A 42 -9.76 -33.30 -4.68
CA ASN A 42 -9.07 -33.01 -5.92
C ASN A 42 -7.76 -33.82 -5.97
N ASP A 43 -7.65 -34.73 -6.94
CA ASP A 43 -6.40 -35.45 -7.20
C ASP A 43 -5.42 -34.51 -7.92
N ILE A 44 -4.59 -33.83 -7.13
CA ILE A 44 -3.60 -32.88 -7.62
C ILE A 44 -2.24 -33.55 -7.61
N ASP A 45 -1.71 -33.84 -8.79
CA ASP A 45 -0.35 -34.34 -8.95
C ASP A 45 0.69 -33.34 -8.40
N LYS A 46 1.82 -33.87 -7.93
CA LYS A 46 2.92 -33.08 -7.36
C LYS A 46 3.43 -32.00 -8.32
N GLY A 47 3.46 -32.28 -9.63
CA GLY A 47 3.85 -31.29 -10.64
C GLY A 47 2.84 -30.13 -10.80
N MET A 48 1.56 -30.36 -10.47
CA MET A 48 0.55 -29.29 -10.43
C MET A 48 0.70 -28.43 -9.18
N VAL A 49 0.99 -29.02 -8.03
CA VAL A 49 1.26 -28.28 -6.78
C VAL A 49 2.39 -27.25 -6.96
N ASP A 50 3.47 -27.64 -7.64
CA ASP A 50 4.59 -26.74 -7.94
C ASP A 50 4.18 -25.58 -8.86
N ARG A 51 3.31 -25.84 -9.85
CA ARG A 51 2.76 -24.78 -10.71
C ARG A 51 1.88 -23.81 -9.93
N TYR A 52 0.99 -24.33 -9.08
CA TYR A 52 0.15 -23.49 -8.23
C TYR A 52 1.00 -22.62 -7.30
N LYS A 53 2.07 -23.17 -6.73
CA LYS A 53 3.01 -22.40 -5.91
C LYS A 53 3.61 -21.22 -6.68
N ILE A 54 4.06 -21.43 -7.91
CA ILE A 54 4.60 -20.36 -8.76
C ILE A 54 3.53 -19.28 -9.04
N VAL A 55 2.30 -19.68 -9.31
CA VAL A 55 1.19 -18.74 -9.56
C VAL A 55 0.83 -17.95 -8.30
N ILE A 56 0.76 -18.59 -7.15
CA ILE A 56 0.45 -17.93 -5.87
C ILE A 56 1.57 -16.94 -5.53
N ASP A 57 2.84 -17.35 -5.63
CA ASP A 57 4.00 -16.49 -5.35
C ASP A 57 4.05 -15.26 -6.27
N THR A 58 3.71 -15.43 -7.55
CA THR A 58 3.66 -14.31 -8.51
C THR A 58 2.51 -13.34 -8.22
N LYS A 59 1.31 -13.85 -7.88
CA LYS A 59 0.18 -13.01 -7.46
C LYS A 59 0.47 -12.27 -6.15
N LEU A 60 1.11 -12.91 -5.16
CA LEU A 60 1.54 -12.26 -3.92
C LEU A 60 2.55 -11.13 -4.19
N LYS A 61 3.50 -11.32 -5.12
CA LYS A 61 4.41 -10.25 -5.55
C LYS A 61 3.68 -9.07 -6.19
N LEU A 62 2.61 -9.32 -6.96
CA LEU A 62 1.77 -8.26 -7.53
C LEU A 62 0.98 -7.53 -6.45
N ILE A 63 0.42 -8.25 -5.47
CA ILE A 63 -0.25 -7.68 -4.30
C ILE A 63 0.66 -6.70 -3.57
N GLY A 64 1.91 -7.10 -3.30
CA GLY A 64 2.90 -6.22 -2.65
C GLY A 64 3.26 -4.95 -3.44
N LYS A 65 2.89 -4.81 -4.71
CA LYS A 65 3.11 -3.57 -5.49
C LYS A 65 2.09 -2.48 -5.22
N TYR A 66 0.85 -2.86 -4.89
CA TYR A 66 -0.24 -1.92 -4.62
C TYR A 66 -0.71 -1.92 -3.17
N LEU A 67 -0.44 -2.98 -2.40
CA LEU A 67 -0.66 -3.09 -0.97
C LEU A 67 0.67 -3.46 -0.28
N PRO A 68 1.61 -2.50 -0.18
CA PRO A 68 2.86 -2.76 0.52
C PRO A 68 2.57 -3.02 1.99
N ASP A 69 3.16 -4.08 2.56
CA ASP A 69 3.14 -4.27 4.01
C ASP A 69 3.61 -2.99 4.69
N LEU A 70 2.89 -2.58 5.74
CA LEU A 70 3.30 -1.53 6.66
C LEU A 70 4.58 -1.99 7.38
N LYS A 71 5.71 -1.92 6.69
CA LYS A 71 7.02 -1.95 7.35
C LYS A 71 7.08 -0.69 8.19
N ALA A 72 7.23 -0.86 9.50
CA ALA A 72 7.45 0.24 10.43
C ALA A 72 8.51 1.18 9.82
N ILE A 73 8.08 2.40 9.50
CA ILE A 73 8.96 3.44 9.01
C ILE A 73 9.78 3.85 10.23
N GLU A 74 10.98 3.30 10.39
CA GLU A 74 11.99 3.95 11.21
C GLU A 74 12.31 5.27 10.49
N ALA A 75 11.70 6.36 10.95
CA ALA A 75 12.03 7.69 10.49
C ALA A 75 13.49 7.95 10.87
N THR A 76 14.42 7.76 9.93
CA THR A 76 15.79 8.21 10.10
C THR A 76 15.76 9.74 10.06
N ILE A 77 15.65 10.36 11.23
CA ILE A 77 15.88 11.79 11.43
C ILE A 77 17.37 12.01 11.15
N SER A 78 17.72 12.34 9.90
CA SER A 78 19.03 12.85 9.55
C SER A 78 19.05 14.36 9.83
N GLY A 79 19.00 14.70 11.11
CA GLY A 79 19.36 16.01 11.61
C GLY A 79 20.71 15.89 12.29
N ASP A 80 21.65 16.79 11.99
CA ASP A 80 22.83 16.99 12.84
C ASP A 80 22.38 17.01 14.30
N ALA A 81 23.03 16.20 15.13
CA ALA A 81 22.61 15.85 16.49
C ALA A 81 22.57 17.04 17.49
N ASP A 82 22.62 18.29 17.01
CA ASP A 82 22.83 19.48 17.81
C ASP A 82 21.98 20.70 17.38
N GLN A 83 20.95 20.49 16.53
CA GLN A 83 20.00 21.56 16.22
C GLN A 83 18.69 21.37 16.99
N PRO A 84 18.27 22.32 17.84
CA PRO A 84 17.00 22.24 18.53
C PRO A 84 15.86 22.18 17.51
N ILE A 85 14.98 21.21 17.68
CA ILE A 85 13.78 21.05 16.86
C ILE A 85 12.92 22.31 17.03
N LYS A 86 12.85 23.14 15.99
CA LYS A 86 11.99 24.33 15.97
C LYS A 86 10.57 23.91 15.63
N HIS A 87 9.74 23.72 16.65
CA HIS A 87 8.29 23.65 16.47
C HIS A 87 7.71 25.06 16.50
N THR A 88 7.15 25.53 15.39
CA THR A 88 6.28 26.71 15.39
C THR A 88 4.86 26.23 15.69
N ILE A 89 4.41 26.44 16.92
CA ILE A 89 3.02 26.19 17.33
C ILE A 89 2.21 27.41 16.91
N GLU A 90 1.43 27.27 15.84
CA GLU A 90 0.42 28.27 15.48
C GLU A 90 -0.84 27.97 16.28
N PHE A 91 -1.12 28.79 17.29
CA PHE A 91 -2.40 28.76 17.99
C PHE A 91 -3.48 29.33 17.05
N ILE A 92 -4.24 28.44 16.42
CA ILE A 92 -5.49 28.82 15.76
C ILE A 92 -6.49 29.11 16.88
N ASN A 93 -6.63 30.37 17.26
CA ASN A 93 -7.77 30.82 18.06
C ASN A 93 -9.02 30.62 17.20
N GLY A 94 -9.69 29.49 17.35
CA GLY A 94 -11.04 29.30 16.84
C GLY A 94 -11.94 30.37 17.45
N THR A 95 -12.31 31.38 16.66
CA THR A 95 -13.40 32.27 17.02
C THR A 95 -14.68 31.43 17.02
N PRO A 96 -15.47 31.42 18.11
CA PRO A 96 -16.78 30.79 18.07
C PRO A 96 -17.65 31.58 17.08
N SER A 97 -17.95 30.96 15.94
CA SER A 97 -18.86 31.51 14.93
C SER A 97 -20.31 31.15 15.29
N GLY A 98 -21.13 32.18 15.55
CA GLY A 98 -22.58 32.10 15.78
C GLY A 98 -22.92 31.92 17.26
N SER A 99 -23.53 32.84 18.01
CA SER A 99 -24.72 33.66 17.76
C SER A 99 -25.92 32.87 17.25
N ASP A 100 -26.54 32.08 18.13
CA ASP A 100 -27.98 31.83 18.04
C ASP A 100 -28.65 32.48 19.25
N SER A 101 -29.26 33.63 18.95
CA SER A 101 -30.25 34.33 19.74
C SER A 101 -31.62 33.65 19.57
N VAL A 102 -32.17 33.07 20.64
CA VAL A 102 -33.60 33.13 21.01
C VAL A 102 -33.71 33.09 22.52
#